data_AF-A0AAN6TRY2-F1
#
_entry.id   AF-A0AAN6TRY2-F1
#
_cell.length_a   1.000
_cell.length_b   1.000
_cell.length_c   1.000
_cell.angle_alpha   90.00
_cell.angle_beta   90.00
_cell.angle_gamma   90.00
#
_symmetry.space_group_name_H-M   'P 1'
#
loop_
_entity.id
_entity.type
_entity.pdbx_description
1 polymer ?
#
loop_
_entity_poly.entity_id
_entity_poly.type
_entity_poly.pdbx_seq_one_letter_code
_entity_poly.pdbx_strand_id
1 'polypeptide(L)'
;MSSRVSSRLPEPLSPGQGESICETLRAGLPSYDSIMKVALAHKGWWVRIHRAVRGMYDDTIESFPDFVRRAYTSNRPSELGKMATAFAFASDVDGFHIYTLVDRLVVSDMAYMSTVEGLECLILLAILYADEGQPRRSWMIYRRGVVVAQLTDLYQAGLRSTAKRRLWLSIYQADRMMSMFLGLPYGFVDMHHQQILEVKPENDYLDSTMTIRCAMIAGKVIDRNHSRTKASISKALELDEEMNELATSFPETWWELPDRVQADGHDFDEIHVRLHQQLFFFHLRLYIYLPFLSGSEENSVHGSIVRVASMEAARQLLRRYLSLHSDAEGLSPSECKLVDFMAFTGAIVLLL
;
A
#
# COMPACT_ATOMS: atom_id res chain seq x y z
N MET A 1 -22.53 -6.79 33.59
CA MET A 1 -23.08 -5.66 32.81
C MET A 1 -21.90 -4.94 32.16
N SER A 2 -21.57 -5.26 30.91
CA SER A 2 -20.54 -4.56 30.16
C SER A 2 -21.24 -3.55 29.25
N SER A 3 -21.07 -2.26 29.53
CA SER A 3 -21.53 -1.20 28.64
C SER A 3 -20.70 -1.28 27.35
N ARG A 4 -21.23 -1.93 26.31
CA ARG A 4 -20.69 -1.78 24.96
C ARG A 4 -20.87 -0.32 24.57
N VAL A 5 -19.78 0.44 24.64
CA VAL A 5 -19.68 1.73 23.94
C VAL A 5 -20.07 1.43 22.49
N SER A 6 -21.06 2.15 21.99
CA SER A 6 -21.65 1.95 20.67
C SER A 6 -20.55 1.92 19.61
N SER A 7 -20.31 0.77 18.99
CA SER A 7 -19.38 0.56 17.85
C SER A 7 -19.92 1.16 16.54
N ARG A 8 -20.81 2.14 16.62
CA ARG A 8 -21.35 2.83 15.46
C ARG A 8 -20.33 3.86 15.01
N LEU A 9 -20.15 3.97 13.69
CA LEU A 9 -19.50 5.11 13.06
C LEU A 9 -20.03 6.42 13.69
N PRO A 10 -19.20 7.46 13.83
CA PRO A 10 -19.62 8.72 14.42
C PRO A 10 -20.94 9.20 13.82
N GLU A 11 -21.80 9.81 14.65
CA GLU A 11 -23.02 10.45 14.17
C GLU A 11 -22.68 11.45 13.03
N PRO A 12 -23.58 11.64 12.05
CA PRO A 12 -23.35 12.58 10.97
C PRO A 12 -22.99 13.97 11.52
N LEU A 13 -22.01 14.59 10.88
CA LEU A 13 -21.37 15.85 11.27
C LEU A 13 -22.39 16.90 11.75
N SER A 14 -22.01 17.65 12.79
CA SER A 14 -22.75 18.85 13.15
C SER A 14 -22.81 19.79 11.94
N PRO A 15 -23.98 20.38 11.62
CA PRO A 15 -24.11 21.27 10.46
C PRO A 15 -23.13 22.44 10.57
N GLY A 16 -22.23 22.61 9.60
CA GLY A 16 -21.32 23.76 9.46
C GLY A 16 -19.82 23.49 9.68
N GLN A 17 -19.43 22.45 10.44
CA GLN A 17 -18.00 22.16 10.66
C GLN A 17 -17.28 21.71 9.38
N GLY A 18 -17.92 20.87 8.57
CA GLY A 18 -17.33 20.40 7.31
C GLY A 18 -17.16 21.51 6.27
N GLU A 19 -18.00 22.54 6.30
CA GLU A 19 -17.98 23.65 5.33
C GLU A 19 -16.75 24.53 5.52
N SER A 20 -16.45 24.93 6.77
CA SER A 20 -15.25 25.71 7.09
C SER A 20 -13.94 24.98 6.73
N ILE A 21 -13.90 23.65 6.92
CA ILE A 21 -12.76 22.83 6.52
C ILE A 21 -12.64 22.80 4.99
N CYS A 22 -13.75 22.65 4.26
CA CYS A 22 -13.74 22.68 2.80
C CYS A 22 -13.31 24.05 2.25
N GLU A 23 -13.76 25.16 2.85
CA GLU A 23 -13.31 26.51 2.50
C GLU A 23 -11.80 26.67 2.68
N THR A 24 -11.27 26.23 3.83
CA THR A 24 -9.83 26.29 4.12
C THR A 24 -9.04 25.44 3.14
N LEU A 25 -9.55 24.24 2.80
CA LEU A 25 -8.90 23.35 1.85
C LEU A 25 -8.89 23.95 0.43
N ARG A 26 -10.00 24.52 -0.05
CA ARG A 26 -10.06 25.23 -1.34
C ARG A 26 -9.14 26.44 -1.40
N ALA A 27 -9.01 27.19 -0.31
CA ALA A 27 -8.12 28.34 -0.24
C ALA A 27 -6.64 27.96 -0.40
N GLY A 28 -6.27 26.72 -0.07
CA GLY A 28 -4.92 26.18 -0.29
C GLY A 28 -4.73 25.49 -1.64
N LEU A 29 -5.75 25.44 -2.50
CA LEU A 29 -5.69 24.82 -3.82
C LEU A 29 -5.56 25.86 -4.94
N PRO A 30 -5.01 25.46 -6.11
CA PRO A 30 -5.09 26.28 -7.32
C PRO A 30 -6.53 26.55 -7.77
N SER A 31 -6.69 27.47 -8.73
CA SER A 31 -8.00 27.74 -9.31
C SER A 31 -8.62 26.48 -9.91
N TYR A 32 -9.95 26.41 -9.87
CA TYR A 32 -10.71 25.30 -10.47
C TYR A 32 -10.29 25.01 -11.91
N ASP A 33 -10.08 26.05 -12.73
CA ASP A 33 -9.66 25.90 -14.12
C ASP A 33 -8.27 25.24 -14.25
N SER A 34 -7.35 25.55 -13.32
CA SER A 34 -6.02 24.93 -13.27
C SER A 34 -6.12 23.45 -12.91
N ILE A 35 -6.96 23.12 -11.93
CA ILE A 35 -7.22 21.73 -11.51
C ILE A 35 -7.87 20.95 -12.66
N MET A 36 -8.89 21.53 -13.30
CA MET A 36 -9.60 20.90 -14.41
C MET A 36 -8.72 20.68 -15.63
N LYS A 37 -7.78 21.60 -15.92
CA LYS A 37 -6.80 21.42 -16.98
C LYS A 37 -5.93 20.18 -16.75
N VAL A 38 -5.45 19.96 -15.53
CA VAL A 38 -4.72 18.74 -15.16
C VAL A 38 -5.64 17.52 -15.27
N ALA A 39 -6.89 17.65 -14.82
CA ALA A 39 -7.83 16.54 -14.84
C ALA A 39 -8.16 16.04 -16.26
N LEU A 40 -8.34 16.96 -17.21
CA LEU A 40 -8.60 16.66 -18.61
C LEU A 40 -7.39 16.03 -19.33
N ALA A 41 -6.18 16.28 -18.83
CA ALA A 41 -4.95 15.70 -19.36
C ALA A 41 -4.61 14.31 -18.79
N HIS A 42 -5.52 13.66 -18.05
CA HIS A 42 -5.24 12.37 -17.42
C HIS A 42 -4.86 11.29 -18.47
N LYS A 43 -3.68 10.70 -18.32
CA LYS A 43 -3.19 9.61 -19.19
C LYS A 43 -3.35 8.24 -18.54
N GLY A 44 -4.59 7.87 -18.17
CA GLY A 44 -4.91 6.57 -17.55
C GLY A 44 -4.43 6.37 -16.10
N TRP A 45 -3.56 7.22 -15.56
CA TRP A 45 -3.08 7.13 -14.16
C TRP A 45 -4.22 7.12 -13.12
N TRP A 46 -5.34 7.79 -13.43
CA TRP A 46 -6.50 7.83 -12.54
C TRP A 46 -7.09 6.44 -12.28
N VAL A 47 -7.14 5.61 -13.32
CA VAL A 47 -7.58 4.21 -13.21
C VAL A 47 -6.56 3.42 -12.40
N ARG A 48 -5.26 3.59 -12.66
CA ARG A 48 -4.17 2.93 -11.90
C ARG A 48 -4.22 3.25 -10.41
N ILE A 49 -4.31 4.53 -10.04
CA ILE A 49 -4.32 4.92 -8.63
C ILE A 49 -5.62 4.47 -7.95
N HIS A 50 -6.76 4.48 -8.67
CA HIS A 50 -8.01 3.93 -8.15
C HIS A 50 -7.90 2.43 -7.89
N ARG A 51 -7.26 1.69 -8.80
CA ARG A 51 -6.96 0.27 -8.62
C ARG A 51 -5.96 0.02 -7.48
N ALA A 52 -4.97 0.90 -7.28
CA ALA A 52 -4.06 0.81 -6.14
C ALA A 52 -4.77 1.06 -4.79
N VAL A 53 -5.70 2.02 -4.74
CA VAL A 53 -6.45 2.38 -3.52
C VAL A 53 -7.55 1.36 -3.23
N ARG A 54 -8.32 0.97 -4.25
CA ARG A 54 -9.54 0.16 -4.11
C ARG A 54 -9.35 -1.31 -4.44
N GLY A 55 -8.25 -1.70 -5.11
CA GLY A 55 -8.00 -3.00 -5.72
C GLY A 55 -8.49 -3.10 -7.18
N MET A 56 -8.08 -4.16 -7.90
CA MET A 56 -8.49 -4.42 -9.29
C MET A 56 -9.89 -5.05 -9.33
N TYR A 57 -10.90 -4.25 -9.69
CA TYR A 57 -12.30 -4.67 -9.73
C TYR A 57 -13.02 -4.09 -10.95
N ASP A 58 -14.06 -4.80 -11.40
CA ASP A 58 -14.96 -4.40 -12.51
C ASP A 58 -16.05 -3.42 -12.05
N ASP A 59 -15.66 -2.42 -11.26
CA ASP A 59 -16.55 -1.31 -10.90
C ASP A 59 -16.35 -0.17 -11.91
N THR A 60 -17.43 0.49 -12.33
CA THR A 60 -17.33 1.68 -13.17
C THR A 60 -16.56 2.78 -12.43
N ILE A 61 -15.34 3.08 -12.87
CA ILE A 61 -14.51 4.15 -12.33
C ILE A 61 -14.99 5.46 -12.96
N GLU A 62 -15.57 6.35 -12.15
CA GLU A 62 -15.88 7.74 -12.52
C GLU A 62 -14.64 8.38 -13.14
N SER A 63 -14.79 9.12 -14.25
CA SER A 63 -13.63 9.79 -14.86
C SER A 63 -13.05 10.85 -13.93
N PHE A 64 -11.74 11.12 -14.01
CA PHE A 64 -11.13 12.12 -13.14
C PHE A 64 -11.76 13.52 -13.31
N PRO A 65 -12.05 14.00 -14.54
CA PRO A 65 -12.78 15.25 -14.71
C PRO A 65 -14.14 15.25 -14.01
N ASP A 66 -14.93 14.18 -14.13
CA ASP A 66 -16.25 14.10 -13.49
C ASP A 66 -16.13 14.15 -11.96
N PHE A 67 -15.16 13.41 -11.42
CA PHE A 67 -14.84 13.43 -10.00
C PHE A 67 -14.46 14.83 -9.52
N VAL A 68 -13.62 15.56 -10.26
CA VAL A 68 -13.23 16.94 -9.92
C VAL A 68 -14.45 17.88 -9.90
N ARG A 69 -15.33 17.81 -10.91
CA ARG A 69 -16.54 18.68 -10.96
C ARG A 69 -17.42 18.50 -9.73
N ARG A 70 -17.59 17.26 -9.30
CA ARG A 70 -18.39 16.89 -8.14
C ARG A 70 -17.71 17.22 -6.82
N ALA A 71 -16.43 16.84 -6.66
CA ALA A 71 -15.71 16.98 -5.40
C ALA A 71 -15.32 18.43 -5.10
N TYR A 72 -14.99 19.24 -6.11
CA TYR A 72 -14.59 20.64 -5.89
C TYR A 72 -15.68 21.46 -5.19
N THR A 73 -16.95 21.22 -5.51
CA THR A 73 -18.10 21.93 -4.92
C THR A 73 -18.67 21.24 -3.68
N SER A 74 -18.13 20.09 -3.27
CA SER A 74 -18.63 19.30 -2.15
C SER A 74 -18.34 19.93 -0.78
N ASN A 75 -19.32 19.88 0.13
CA ASN A 75 -19.13 20.27 1.55
C ASN A 75 -18.68 19.08 2.41
N ARG A 76 -18.12 18.04 1.79
CA ARG A 76 -17.56 16.86 2.45
C ARG A 76 -16.03 16.93 2.41
N PRO A 77 -15.35 17.19 3.56
CA PRO A 77 -13.90 17.29 3.60
C PRO A 77 -13.17 16.08 3.02
N SER A 78 -13.68 14.87 3.22
CA SER A 78 -13.09 13.63 2.72
C SER A 78 -13.08 13.53 1.19
N GLU A 79 -14.16 13.95 0.52
CA GLU A 79 -14.23 13.96 -0.95
C GLU A 79 -13.28 15.01 -1.54
N LEU A 80 -13.31 16.22 -0.98
CA LEU A 80 -12.45 17.32 -1.41
C LEU A 80 -10.97 17.02 -1.14
N GLY A 81 -10.65 16.39 -0.01
CA GLY A 81 -9.29 15.96 0.35
C GLY A 81 -8.75 14.90 -0.59
N LYS A 82 -9.57 13.93 -0.98
CA LYS A 82 -9.19 12.92 -1.98
C LYS A 82 -8.93 13.55 -3.34
N MET A 83 -9.77 14.48 -3.77
CA MET A 83 -9.58 15.23 -5.02
C MET A 83 -8.31 16.09 -4.98
N ALA A 84 -8.08 16.83 -3.90
CA ALA A 84 -6.88 17.61 -3.69
C ALA A 84 -5.61 16.76 -3.79
N THR A 85 -5.62 15.60 -3.13
CA THR A 85 -4.51 14.64 -3.16
C THR A 85 -4.28 14.07 -4.56
N ALA A 86 -5.35 13.69 -5.26
CA ALA A 86 -5.26 13.19 -6.62
C ALA A 86 -4.77 14.25 -7.62
N PHE A 87 -5.20 15.50 -7.46
CA PHE A 87 -4.70 16.62 -8.24
C PHE A 87 -3.20 16.84 -8.02
N ALA A 88 -2.76 16.86 -6.76
CA ALA A 88 -1.35 17.05 -6.41
C ALA A 88 -0.44 15.97 -7.00
N PHE A 89 -0.89 14.72 -7.03
CA PHE A 89 -0.18 13.63 -7.72
C PHE A 89 -0.07 13.85 -9.22
N ALA A 90 -1.13 14.36 -9.85
CA ALA A 90 -1.22 14.49 -11.30
C ALA A 90 -0.57 15.76 -11.86
N SER A 91 -0.27 16.72 -10.98
CA SER A 91 0.33 17.99 -11.35
C SER A 91 1.86 17.91 -11.33
N ASP A 92 2.55 18.57 -12.28
CA ASP A 92 4.01 18.73 -12.28
C ASP A 92 4.53 19.71 -11.19
N VAL A 93 3.66 20.15 -10.28
CA VAL A 93 3.97 21.11 -9.21
C VAL A 93 4.30 20.32 -7.94
N ASP A 94 5.16 20.86 -7.08
CA ASP A 94 5.43 20.31 -5.74
C ASP A 94 4.11 20.15 -4.94
N GLY A 95 3.54 18.95 -4.99
CA GLY A 95 2.29 18.57 -4.35
C GLY A 95 2.38 18.45 -2.83
N PHE A 96 3.58 18.57 -2.26
CA PHE A 96 3.84 18.32 -0.85
C PHE A 96 3.06 19.24 0.10
N HIS A 97 2.85 20.50 -0.29
CA HIS A 97 2.02 21.42 0.47
C HIS A 97 0.57 20.92 0.56
N ILE A 98 0.02 20.41 -0.55
CA ILE A 98 -1.35 19.89 -0.62
C ILE A 98 -1.46 18.61 0.20
N TYR A 99 -0.49 17.70 0.12
CA TYR A 99 -0.45 16.49 0.97
C TYR A 99 -0.46 16.83 2.46
N THR A 100 0.34 17.82 2.87
CA THR A 100 0.41 18.27 4.26
C THR A 100 -0.91 18.94 4.70
N LEU A 101 -1.55 19.69 3.81
CA LEU A 101 -2.84 20.33 4.07
C LEU A 101 -3.95 19.29 4.25
N VAL A 102 -4.03 18.29 3.38
CA VAL A 102 -5.00 17.19 3.47
C VAL A 102 -4.75 16.33 4.70
N ASP A 103 -3.49 16.00 5.01
CA ASP A 103 -3.13 15.29 6.23
C ASP A 103 -3.70 16.00 7.47
N ARG A 104 -3.43 17.30 7.59
CA ARG A 104 -3.83 18.09 8.76
C ARG A 104 -5.35 18.26 8.87
N LEU A 105 -6.03 18.56 7.76
CA LEU A 105 -7.43 18.96 7.79
C LEU A 105 -8.42 17.80 7.67
N VAL A 106 -8.01 16.68 7.07
CA VAL A 106 -8.90 15.56 6.75
C VAL A 106 -8.44 14.29 7.44
N VAL A 107 -7.20 13.86 7.21
CA VAL A 107 -6.72 12.54 7.65
C VAL A 107 -6.37 12.51 9.14
N SER A 108 -6.09 13.66 9.75
CA SER A 108 -5.82 13.78 11.19
C SER A 108 -7.10 13.88 12.05
N ASP A 109 -8.28 14.06 11.45
CA ASP A 109 -9.54 14.18 12.16
C ASP A 109 -10.42 12.94 11.92
N MET A 110 -10.76 12.22 13.00
CA MET A 110 -11.58 11.01 12.92
C MET A 110 -12.98 11.27 12.36
N ALA A 111 -13.54 12.47 12.53
CA ALA A 111 -14.87 12.82 12.03
C ALA A 111 -14.95 12.73 10.49
N TYR A 112 -13.83 13.00 9.80
CA TYR A 112 -13.73 12.94 8.34
C TYR A 112 -13.05 11.65 7.87
N MET A 113 -12.01 11.21 8.58
CA MET A 113 -11.23 10.01 8.22
C MET A 113 -12.04 8.72 8.32
N SER A 114 -13.00 8.62 9.24
CA SER A 114 -13.73 7.36 9.50
C SER A 114 -14.80 7.00 8.46
N THR A 115 -15.04 7.85 7.46
CA THR A 115 -15.94 7.53 6.33
C THR A 115 -15.24 6.68 5.28
N VAL A 116 -15.99 6.09 4.34
CA VAL A 116 -15.42 5.34 3.21
C VAL A 116 -14.50 6.24 2.37
N GLU A 117 -14.95 7.45 2.05
CA GLU A 117 -14.19 8.44 1.31
C GLU A 117 -12.96 8.93 2.09
N GLY A 118 -13.08 9.03 3.43
CA GLY A 118 -11.98 9.40 4.31
C GLY A 118 -10.88 8.35 4.34
N LEU A 119 -11.25 7.07 4.40
CA LEU A 119 -10.31 5.96 4.32
C LEU A 119 -9.68 5.84 2.92
N GLU A 120 -10.43 6.09 1.84
CA GLU A 120 -9.86 6.16 0.49
C GLU A 120 -8.85 7.30 0.36
N CYS A 121 -9.18 8.49 0.91
CA CYS A 121 -8.26 9.63 0.96
C CYS A 121 -7.00 9.30 1.77
N LEU A 122 -7.15 8.62 2.91
CA LEU A 122 -6.04 8.16 3.75
C LEU A 122 -5.12 7.22 2.98
N ILE A 123 -5.66 6.19 2.34
CA ILE A 123 -4.89 5.20 1.58
C ILE A 123 -4.15 5.88 0.43
N LEU A 124 -4.84 6.74 -0.33
CA LEU A 124 -4.25 7.50 -1.43
C LEU A 124 -3.07 8.34 -0.93
N LEU A 125 -3.27 9.15 0.12
CA LEU A 125 -2.24 10.00 0.69
C LEU A 125 -1.02 9.21 1.19
N ALA A 126 -1.26 8.04 1.80
CA ALA A 126 -0.20 7.18 2.30
C ALA A 126 0.64 6.54 1.16
N ILE A 127 0.00 6.13 0.06
CA ILE A 127 0.68 5.65 -1.15
C ILE A 127 1.60 6.75 -1.68
N LEU A 128 1.08 7.97 -1.85
CA LEU A 128 1.84 9.07 -2.41
C LEU A 128 3.01 9.51 -1.52
N TYR A 129 2.85 9.45 -0.18
CA TYR A 129 3.99 9.66 0.70
C TYR A 129 5.07 8.57 0.54
N ALA A 130 4.70 7.31 0.25
CA ALA A 130 5.68 6.26 -0.02
C ALA A 130 6.38 6.49 -1.38
N ASP A 131 5.62 6.85 -2.41
CA ASP A 131 6.14 7.16 -3.75
C ASP A 131 7.12 8.35 -3.70
N GLU A 132 6.82 9.35 -2.87
CA GLU A 132 7.69 10.51 -2.64
C GLU A 132 8.90 10.23 -1.72
N GLY A 133 9.09 8.99 -1.28
CA GLY A 133 10.25 8.60 -0.47
C GLY A 133 10.12 9.05 0.99
N GLN A 134 8.89 9.16 1.50
CA GLN A 134 8.57 9.51 2.88
C GLN A 134 7.93 8.33 3.63
N PRO A 135 8.65 7.20 3.80
CA PRO A 135 8.09 5.96 4.35
C PRO A 135 7.60 6.15 5.79
N ARG A 136 8.23 7.03 6.59
CA ARG A 136 7.77 7.34 7.94
C ARG A 136 6.41 8.02 7.96
N ARG A 137 6.14 8.94 7.02
CA ARG A 137 4.83 9.59 6.91
C ARG A 137 3.78 8.62 6.42
N SER A 138 4.09 7.85 5.38
CA SER A 138 3.23 6.77 4.89
C SER A 138 2.83 5.82 6.03
N TRP A 139 3.81 5.35 6.82
CA TRP A 139 3.58 4.51 7.99
C TRP A 139 2.67 5.17 9.03
N MET A 140 2.90 6.44 9.39
CA MET A 140 2.05 7.16 10.36
C MET A 140 0.59 7.22 9.89
N ILE A 141 0.37 7.48 8.60
CA ILE A 141 -0.97 7.54 8.01
C ILE A 141 -1.65 6.17 8.06
N TYR A 142 -0.97 5.09 7.64
CA TYR A 142 -1.51 3.74 7.75
C TYR A 142 -1.76 3.32 9.20
N ARG A 143 -0.89 3.70 10.14
CA ARG A 143 -1.08 3.46 11.58
C ARG A 143 -2.36 4.11 12.10
N ARG A 144 -2.72 5.33 11.65
CA ARG A 144 -4.02 5.94 11.95
C ARG A 144 -5.18 5.14 11.35
N GLY A 145 -5.03 4.66 10.12
CA GLY A 145 -6.01 3.77 9.48
C GLY A 145 -6.26 2.50 10.29
N VAL A 146 -5.22 1.88 10.86
CA VAL A 146 -5.34 0.72 11.76
C VAL A 146 -6.13 1.08 13.01
N VAL A 147 -5.84 2.21 13.64
CA VAL A 147 -6.58 2.68 14.83
C VAL A 147 -8.06 2.91 14.49
N VAL A 148 -8.37 3.54 13.36
CA VAL A 148 -9.76 3.72 12.91
C VAL A 148 -10.44 2.38 12.66
N ALA A 149 -9.75 1.44 12.00
CA ALA A 149 -10.30 0.13 11.75
C ALA A 149 -10.63 -0.62 13.04
N GLN A 150 -9.81 -0.47 14.09
CA GLN A 150 -10.05 -0.99 15.43
C GLN A 150 -11.25 -0.35 16.11
N LEU A 151 -11.36 0.98 16.06
CA LEU A 151 -12.45 1.72 16.72
C LEU A 151 -13.81 1.55 16.03
N THR A 152 -13.81 1.38 14.72
CA THR A 152 -15.04 1.31 13.90
C THR A 152 -15.46 -0.12 13.54
N ASP A 153 -14.74 -1.13 14.03
CA ASP A 153 -14.95 -2.55 13.73
C ASP A 153 -14.91 -2.83 12.21
N LEU A 154 -14.07 -2.09 11.47
CA LEU A 154 -14.00 -2.11 10.01
C LEU A 154 -13.70 -3.51 9.46
N TYR A 155 -12.87 -4.27 10.17
CA TYR A 155 -12.51 -5.64 9.81
C TYR A 155 -13.73 -6.59 9.87
N GLN A 156 -14.62 -6.46 10.86
CA GLN A 156 -15.89 -7.23 10.91
C GLN A 156 -16.87 -6.74 9.85
N ALA A 157 -16.95 -5.42 9.66
CA ALA A 157 -17.81 -4.84 8.64
C ALA A 157 -17.40 -5.29 7.23
N GLY A 158 -16.11 -5.56 7.01
CA GLY A 158 -15.57 -6.17 5.81
C GLY A 158 -16.05 -7.59 5.54
N LEU A 159 -16.54 -8.33 6.54
CA LEU A 159 -17.18 -9.64 6.30
C LEU A 159 -18.54 -9.51 5.60
N ARG A 160 -19.17 -8.33 5.67
CA ARG A 160 -20.51 -8.07 5.13
C ARG A 160 -20.51 -7.10 3.95
N SER A 161 -19.37 -6.47 3.66
CA SER A 161 -19.25 -5.43 2.66
C SER A 161 -17.90 -5.52 1.95
N THR A 162 -17.94 -5.83 0.66
CA THR A 162 -16.74 -5.90 -0.19
C THR A 162 -15.96 -4.58 -0.19
N ALA A 163 -16.64 -3.43 -0.26
CA ALA A 163 -16.00 -2.12 -0.21
C ALA A 163 -15.22 -1.90 1.10
N LYS A 164 -15.81 -2.24 2.25
CA LYS A 164 -15.12 -2.12 3.56
C LYS A 164 -13.99 -3.14 3.70
N ARG A 165 -14.16 -4.35 3.17
CA ARG A 165 -13.11 -5.38 3.15
C ARG A 165 -11.88 -4.88 2.38
N ARG A 166 -12.09 -4.26 1.22
CA ARG A 166 -11.02 -3.68 0.40
C ARG A 166 -10.21 -2.63 1.18
N LEU A 167 -10.90 -1.67 1.78
CA LEU A 167 -10.25 -0.63 2.60
C LEU A 167 -9.45 -1.24 3.76
N TRP A 168 -10.06 -2.19 4.47
CA TRP A 168 -9.39 -2.89 5.56
C TRP A 168 -8.12 -3.60 5.09
N LEU A 169 -8.21 -4.41 4.04
CA LEU A 169 -7.09 -5.18 3.52
C LEU A 169 -5.97 -4.29 2.98
N SER A 170 -6.30 -3.17 2.32
CA SER A 170 -5.33 -2.16 1.88
C SER A 170 -4.57 -1.53 3.04
N ILE A 171 -5.25 -1.21 4.14
CA ILE A 171 -4.62 -0.66 5.35
C ILE A 171 -3.76 -1.74 6.04
N TYR A 172 -4.31 -2.95 6.17
CA TYR A 172 -3.67 -4.08 6.84
C TYR A 172 -2.34 -4.44 6.19
N GLN A 173 -2.31 -4.58 4.86
CA GLN A 173 -1.10 -4.97 4.14
C GLN A 173 -0.03 -3.87 4.20
N ALA A 174 -0.44 -2.62 3.99
CA ALA A 174 0.49 -1.51 3.92
C ALA A 174 1.08 -1.17 5.29
N ASP A 175 0.31 -1.30 6.37
CA ASP A 175 0.83 -1.17 7.74
C ASP A 175 1.99 -2.13 8.00
N ARG A 176 1.82 -3.41 7.66
CA ARG A 176 2.83 -4.45 7.88
C ARG A 176 4.06 -4.22 7.01
N MET A 177 3.84 -3.90 5.76
CA MET A 177 4.93 -3.61 4.83
C MET A 177 5.76 -2.42 5.29
N MET A 178 5.12 -1.30 5.62
CA MET A 178 5.81 -0.11 6.10
C MET A 178 6.47 -0.33 7.46
N SER A 179 5.83 -1.09 8.35
CA SER A 179 6.41 -1.45 9.65
C SER A 179 7.66 -2.30 9.46
N MET A 180 7.62 -3.31 8.57
CA MET A 180 8.78 -4.13 8.24
C MET A 180 9.92 -3.27 7.66
N PHE A 181 9.59 -2.43 6.67
CA PHE A 181 10.54 -1.55 5.99
C PHE A 181 11.25 -0.60 6.96
N LEU A 182 10.55 -0.12 7.98
CA LEU A 182 11.09 0.80 8.99
C LEU A 182 11.69 0.11 10.21
N GLY A 183 11.58 -1.22 10.33
CA GLY A 183 11.97 -1.96 11.53
C GLY A 183 11.10 -1.63 12.75
N LEU A 184 9.81 -1.37 12.54
CA LEU A 184 8.82 -1.02 13.57
C LEU A 184 7.84 -2.18 13.81
N PRO A 185 7.14 -2.22 14.96
CA PRO A 185 6.04 -3.16 15.18
C PRO A 185 4.82 -2.80 14.31
N TYR A 186 4.10 -3.81 13.85
CA TYR A 186 2.79 -3.66 13.23
C TYR A 186 1.72 -3.39 14.30
N GLY A 187 0.58 -2.78 13.92
CA GLY A 187 -0.41 -2.31 14.92
C GLY A 187 -1.66 -3.14 15.07
N PHE A 188 -1.80 -4.20 14.27
CA PHE A 188 -2.95 -5.09 14.32
C PHE A 188 -2.52 -6.55 14.53
N VAL A 189 -2.96 -7.15 15.62
CA VAL A 189 -2.58 -8.53 16.01
C VAL A 189 -3.48 -9.56 15.33
N ASP A 190 -2.90 -10.43 14.52
CA ASP A 190 -3.63 -11.42 13.71
C ASP A 190 -4.36 -12.47 14.55
N MET A 191 -3.78 -12.88 15.68
CA MET A 191 -4.28 -13.96 16.52
C MET A 191 -5.74 -13.78 16.96
N HIS A 192 -6.23 -12.54 17.06
CA HIS A 192 -7.60 -12.25 17.47
C HIS A 192 -8.60 -12.25 16.31
N HIS A 193 -8.14 -12.38 15.06
CA HIS A 193 -8.92 -12.09 13.85
C HIS A 193 -8.63 -13.03 12.67
N GLN A 194 -8.03 -14.21 12.90
CA GLN A 194 -7.63 -15.16 11.84
C GLN A 194 -8.75 -15.49 10.85
N GLN A 195 -9.97 -15.68 11.35
CA GLN A 195 -11.15 -15.98 10.53
C GLN A 195 -11.46 -14.90 9.48
N ILE A 196 -11.03 -13.66 9.69
CA ILE A 196 -11.30 -12.52 8.80
C ILE A 196 -10.33 -12.48 7.62
N LEU A 197 -9.10 -12.95 7.86
CA LEU A 197 -8.03 -13.05 6.88
C LEU A 197 -8.17 -14.30 6.02
N GLU A 198 -8.80 -15.36 6.53
CA GLU A 198 -8.97 -16.65 5.87
C GLU A 198 -10.25 -16.77 5.01
N VAL A 199 -11.17 -15.80 5.05
CA VAL A 199 -12.38 -15.84 4.21
C VAL A 199 -11.98 -15.84 2.75
N LYS A 200 -12.13 -17.00 2.10
CA LYS A 200 -12.14 -17.15 0.65
C LYS A 200 -13.35 -16.38 0.13
N PRO A 201 -13.15 -15.35 -0.69
CA PRO A 201 -14.25 -14.59 -1.22
C PRO A 201 -15.00 -15.43 -2.26
N GLU A 202 -16.33 -15.37 -2.21
CA GLU A 202 -17.23 -16.09 -3.13
C GLU A 202 -17.12 -15.60 -4.58
N ASN A 203 -16.49 -14.44 -4.80
CA ASN A 203 -16.10 -13.93 -6.11
C ASN A 203 -14.58 -13.80 -6.14
N ASP A 204 -13.96 -14.35 -7.17
CA ASP A 204 -12.52 -14.33 -7.43
C ASP A 204 -11.85 -13.02 -6.97
N TYR A 205 -11.17 -13.07 -5.82
CA TYR A 205 -10.18 -12.10 -5.39
C TYR A 205 -8.92 -12.26 -6.25
N LEU A 206 -9.07 -12.05 -7.55
CA LEU A 206 -8.04 -12.29 -8.53
C LEU A 206 -7.00 -11.17 -8.51
N ASP A 207 -6.47 -10.77 -7.34
CA ASP A 207 -5.07 -10.34 -7.26
C ASP A 207 -4.52 -10.07 -5.85
N SER A 208 -5.33 -9.76 -4.82
CA SER A 208 -4.73 -9.33 -3.54
C SER A 208 -4.21 -10.47 -2.64
N THR A 209 -4.46 -11.73 -3.02
CA THR A 209 -4.04 -12.91 -2.23
C THR A 209 -2.54 -12.92 -1.98
N MET A 210 -1.73 -12.60 -3.00
CA MET A 210 -0.29 -12.51 -2.89
C MET A 210 0.11 -11.49 -1.82
N THR A 211 -0.43 -10.29 -1.90
CA THR A 211 -0.08 -9.18 -1.01
C THR A 211 -0.53 -9.42 0.43
N ILE A 212 -1.73 -9.99 0.65
CA ILE A 212 -2.22 -10.31 2.01
C ILE A 212 -1.40 -11.42 2.66
N ARG A 213 -1.08 -12.49 1.92
CA ARG A 213 -0.24 -13.58 2.44
C ARG A 213 1.18 -13.10 2.73
N CYS A 214 1.76 -12.27 1.85
CA CYS A 214 3.03 -11.60 2.13
C CYS A 214 2.95 -10.73 3.39
N ALA A 215 1.87 -9.96 3.58
CA ALA A 215 1.71 -9.14 4.77
C ALA A 215 1.66 -9.98 6.06
N MET A 216 0.94 -11.11 6.06
CA MET A 216 0.92 -12.04 7.20
C MET A 216 2.33 -12.55 7.53
N ILE A 217 3.09 -12.97 6.52
CA ILE A 217 4.48 -13.42 6.69
C ILE A 217 5.39 -12.27 7.16
N ALA A 218 5.17 -11.05 6.66
CA ALA A 218 5.88 -9.85 7.13
C ALA A 218 5.63 -9.59 8.63
N GLY A 219 4.43 -9.82 9.14
CA GLY A 219 4.13 -9.79 10.57
C GLY A 219 5.03 -10.77 11.36
N LYS A 220 5.16 -12.01 10.89
CA LYS A 220 6.04 -13.01 11.52
C LYS A 220 7.52 -12.63 11.44
N VAL A 221 7.97 -12.01 10.35
CA VAL A 221 9.32 -11.46 10.21
C VAL A 221 9.56 -10.34 11.23
N ILE A 222 8.60 -9.43 11.40
CA ILE A 222 8.65 -8.35 12.40
C ILE A 222 8.75 -8.95 13.82
N ASP A 223 7.90 -9.92 14.16
CA ASP A 223 7.90 -10.58 15.47
C ASP A 223 9.24 -11.27 15.77
N ARG A 224 9.80 -11.97 14.78
CA ARG A 224 11.13 -12.58 14.89
C ARG A 224 12.20 -11.52 15.13
N ASN A 225 12.17 -10.41 14.40
CA ASN A 225 13.18 -9.35 14.49
C ASN A 225 13.11 -8.57 15.81
N HIS A 226 11.91 -8.46 16.42
CA HIS A 226 11.73 -7.82 17.72
C HIS A 226 11.93 -8.78 18.91
N SER A 227 12.10 -10.08 18.66
CA SER A 227 12.39 -11.04 19.72
C SER A 227 13.70 -10.68 20.44
N ARG A 228 13.73 -10.87 21.76
CA ARG A 228 14.94 -10.69 22.59
C ARG A 228 16.00 -11.78 22.33
N THR A 229 15.62 -12.85 21.64
CA THR A 229 16.51 -13.95 21.26
C THR A 229 17.23 -13.64 19.96
N LYS A 230 18.50 -14.07 19.81
CA LYS A 230 19.22 -14.01 18.54
C LYS A 230 18.35 -14.66 17.45
N ALA A 231 18.30 -14.04 16.26
CA ALA A 231 17.59 -14.61 15.13
C ALA A 231 18.11 -16.03 14.84
N SER A 232 17.18 -16.98 14.72
CA SER A 232 17.49 -18.39 14.44
C SER A 232 17.41 -18.65 12.95
N ILE A 233 18.42 -19.31 12.37
CA ILE A 233 18.39 -19.73 10.96
C ILE A 233 17.22 -20.69 10.73
N SER A 234 16.94 -21.61 11.67
CA SER A 234 15.79 -22.50 11.57
C SER A 234 14.48 -21.73 11.42
N LYS A 235 14.29 -20.62 12.17
CA LYS A 235 13.09 -19.79 12.02
C LYS A 235 13.04 -19.05 10.68
N ALA A 236 14.20 -18.70 10.13
CA ALA A 236 14.28 -18.09 8.79
C ALA A 236 13.90 -19.11 7.70
N LEU A 237 14.35 -20.36 7.82
CA LEU A 237 13.99 -21.44 6.90
C LEU A 237 12.51 -21.79 6.96
N GLU A 238 11.89 -21.80 8.14
CA GLU A 238 10.42 -21.95 8.28
C GLU A 238 9.66 -20.84 7.52
N LEU A 239 10.10 -19.58 7.67
CA LEU A 239 9.47 -18.46 6.96
C LEU A 239 9.71 -18.54 5.44
N ASP A 240 10.86 -19.03 4.99
CA ASP A 240 11.12 -19.24 3.58
C ASP A 240 10.27 -20.38 2.98
N GLU A 241 10.05 -21.44 3.75
CA GLU A 241 9.12 -22.52 3.39
C GLU A 241 7.71 -21.97 3.18
N GLU A 242 7.21 -21.12 4.08
CA GLU A 242 5.92 -20.43 3.88
C GLU A 242 5.91 -19.56 2.60
N MET A 243 7.02 -18.91 2.27
CA MET A 243 7.16 -18.15 1.02
C MET A 243 7.19 -19.07 -0.21
N ASN A 244 7.80 -20.25 -0.11
CA ASN A 244 7.79 -21.26 -1.17
C ASN A 244 6.38 -21.80 -1.41
N GLU A 245 5.66 -22.16 -0.35
CA GLU A 245 4.26 -22.57 -0.43
C GLU A 245 3.41 -21.50 -1.12
N LEU A 246 3.58 -20.23 -0.71
CA LEU A 246 2.91 -19.11 -1.37
C LEU A 246 3.28 -19.03 -2.85
N ALA A 247 4.55 -19.16 -3.21
CA ALA A 247 4.98 -19.11 -4.60
C ALA A 247 4.35 -20.22 -5.45
N THR A 248 4.30 -21.45 -4.92
CA THR A 248 3.69 -22.60 -5.60
C THR A 248 2.16 -22.53 -5.71
N SER A 249 1.51 -21.66 -4.94
CA SER A 249 0.06 -21.44 -5.04
C SER A 249 -0.34 -20.56 -6.23
N PHE A 250 0.63 -19.98 -6.93
CA PHE A 250 0.43 -19.20 -8.16
C PHE A 250 0.98 -19.97 -9.37
N PRO A 251 0.36 -19.84 -10.56
CA PRO A 251 0.84 -20.52 -11.77
C PRO A 251 2.22 -19.98 -12.19
N GLU A 252 3.03 -20.81 -12.85
CA GLU A 252 4.38 -20.42 -13.32
C GLU A 252 4.33 -19.17 -14.21
N THR A 253 3.31 -19.06 -15.06
CA THR A 253 3.08 -17.91 -15.95
C THR A 253 2.88 -16.59 -15.20
N TRP A 254 2.42 -16.63 -13.94
CA TRP A 254 2.29 -15.42 -13.12
C TRP A 254 3.66 -14.84 -12.74
N TRP A 255 4.71 -15.67 -12.68
CA TRP A 255 6.08 -15.26 -12.33
C TRP A 255 6.90 -14.76 -13.52
N GLU A 256 6.40 -14.95 -14.74
CA GLU A 256 7.08 -14.54 -15.97
C GLU A 256 7.20 -13.02 -16.06
N LEU A 257 8.38 -12.58 -16.50
CA LEU A 257 8.65 -11.18 -16.80
C LEU A 257 8.12 -10.86 -18.20
N PRO A 258 7.47 -9.71 -18.39
CA PRO A 258 7.10 -9.26 -19.73
C PRO A 258 8.36 -8.97 -20.55
N ASP A 259 8.34 -9.31 -21.84
CA ASP A 259 9.43 -8.96 -22.78
C ASP A 259 9.57 -7.43 -22.92
N ARG A 260 8.45 -6.71 -22.82
CA ARG A 260 8.37 -5.25 -22.84
C ARG A 260 7.12 -4.79 -22.09
N VAL A 261 7.21 -3.67 -21.37
CA VAL A 261 6.07 -3.09 -20.63
C VAL A 261 5.54 -1.90 -21.44
N GLN A 262 4.77 -2.16 -22.49
CA GLN A 262 4.23 -1.09 -23.34
C GLN A 262 3.30 -0.17 -22.55
N ALA A 263 3.46 1.14 -22.70
CA ALA A 263 2.89 2.17 -21.83
C ALA A 263 1.37 2.41 -21.97
N ASP A 264 0.63 1.55 -22.67
CA ASP A 264 -0.81 1.73 -22.93
C ASP A 264 -1.64 0.43 -22.87
N GLY A 265 -2.82 0.52 -22.26
CA GLY A 265 -3.84 -0.54 -22.27
C GLY A 265 -4.15 -1.19 -20.92
N HIS A 266 -5.19 -2.01 -20.88
CA HIS A 266 -5.59 -2.78 -19.70
C HIS A 266 -4.48 -3.74 -19.23
N ASP A 267 -3.75 -4.31 -20.18
CA ASP A 267 -2.66 -5.27 -19.93
C ASP A 267 -1.48 -4.61 -19.20
N PHE A 268 -1.22 -3.32 -19.44
CA PHE A 268 -0.16 -2.57 -18.74
C PHE A 268 -0.42 -2.46 -17.23
N ASP A 269 -1.65 -2.12 -16.84
CA ASP A 269 -2.02 -1.96 -15.44
C ASP A 269 -1.91 -3.28 -14.67
N GLU A 270 -2.37 -4.38 -15.27
CA GLU A 270 -2.30 -5.72 -14.67
C GLU A 270 -0.85 -6.17 -14.52
N ILE A 271 -0.03 -6.00 -15.56
CA ILE A 271 1.41 -6.29 -15.51
C ILE A 271 2.09 -5.45 -14.43
N HIS A 272 1.76 -4.16 -14.33
CA HIS A 272 2.37 -3.25 -13.36
C HIS A 272 2.02 -3.64 -11.92
N VAL A 273 0.75 -3.95 -11.63
CA VAL A 273 0.31 -4.43 -10.32
C VAL A 273 1.01 -5.74 -9.98
N ARG A 274 1.03 -6.70 -10.91
CA ARG A 274 1.73 -7.99 -10.74
C ARG A 274 3.21 -7.81 -10.43
N LEU A 275 3.91 -6.95 -11.15
CA LEU A 275 5.34 -6.67 -10.91
C LEU A 275 5.58 -6.06 -9.53
N HIS A 276 4.70 -5.17 -9.05
CA HIS A 276 4.79 -4.63 -7.68
C HIS A 276 4.59 -5.72 -6.62
N GLN A 277 3.65 -6.63 -6.83
CA GLN A 277 3.44 -7.76 -5.92
C GLN A 277 4.65 -8.70 -5.90
N GLN A 278 5.24 -9.00 -7.05
CA GLN A 278 6.48 -9.77 -7.16
C GLN A 278 7.64 -9.07 -6.44
N LEU A 279 7.81 -7.75 -6.64
CA LEU A 279 8.82 -6.96 -5.93
C LEU A 279 8.66 -7.10 -4.41
N PHE A 280 7.44 -6.94 -3.90
CA PHE A 280 7.15 -7.08 -2.48
C PHE A 280 7.43 -8.49 -1.96
N PHE A 281 7.11 -9.53 -2.75
CA PHE A 281 7.42 -10.92 -2.42
C PHE A 281 8.94 -11.13 -2.25
N PHE A 282 9.75 -10.71 -3.24
CA PHE A 282 11.20 -10.88 -3.15
C PHE A 282 11.85 -9.96 -2.12
N HIS A 283 11.28 -8.77 -1.89
CA HIS A 283 11.74 -7.88 -0.83
C HIS A 283 11.52 -8.48 0.56
N LEU A 284 10.35 -9.07 0.80
CA LEU A 284 10.06 -9.80 2.04
C LEU A 284 11.04 -10.97 2.24
N ARG A 285 11.35 -11.73 1.18
CA ARG A 285 12.39 -12.76 1.23
C ARG A 285 13.75 -12.22 1.64
N LEU A 286 14.17 -11.08 1.10
CA LEU A 286 15.41 -10.43 1.54
C LEU A 286 15.39 -10.13 3.05
N TYR A 287 14.28 -9.65 3.58
CA TYR A 287 14.14 -9.36 5.01
C TYR A 287 14.14 -10.62 5.90
N ILE A 288 13.75 -11.78 5.36
CA ILE A 288 13.94 -13.07 6.05
C ILE A 288 15.43 -13.33 6.29
N TYR A 289 16.29 -13.05 5.31
CA TYR A 289 17.72 -13.39 5.36
C TYR A 289 18.64 -12.30 5.87
N LEU A 290 18.20 -11.03 5.82
CA LEU A 290 19.00 -9.86 6.16
C LEU A 290 19.77 -9.97 7.50
N PRO A 291 19.19 -10.50 8.60
CA PRO A 291 19.91 -10.62 9.88
C PRO A 291 21.14 -11.53 9.85
N PHE A 292 21.28 -12.38 8.82
CA PHE A 292 22.32 -13.41 8.73
C PHE A 292 23.45 -13.04 7.77
N LEU A 293 23.28 -11.99 6.96
CA LEU A 293 24.26 -11.60 5.93
C LEU A 293 25.57 -11.03 6.50
N SER A 294 25.58 -10.64 7.76
CA SER A 294 26.77 -10.12 8.47
C SER A 294 27.32 -11.06 9.55
N GLY A 295 26.77 -12.29 9.63
CA GLY A 295 27.02 -13.22 10.73
C GLY A 295 28.24 -14.13 10.54
N SER A 296 28.92 -14.46 11.63
CA SER A 296 30.10 -15.35 11.71
C SER A 296 29.86 -16.83 11.34
N GLU A 297 28.68 -17.18 10.84
CA GLU A 297 28.29 -18.56 10.47
C GLU A 297 28.39 -18.81 8.95
N GLU A 298 29.07 -17.93 8.23
CA GLU A 298 29.30 -18.00 6.78
C GLU A 298 29.79 -19.36 6.26
N ASN A 299 30.58 -20.07 7.07
CA ASN A 299 31.20 -21.35 6.71
C ASN A 299 30.36 -22.57 7.13
N SER A 300 29.17 -22.36 7.70
CA SER A 300 28.24 -23.44 8.01
C SER A 300 27.38 -23.78 6.78
N VAL A 301 26.89 -25.02 6.71
CA VAL A 301 25.96 -25.47 5.64
C VAL A 301 24.72 -24.56 5.61
N HIS A 302 24.19 -24.22 6.78
CA HIS A 302 23.04 -23.33 6.92
C HIS A 302 23.34 -21.89 6.47
N GLY A 303 24.53 -21.37 6.77
CA GLY A 303 24.99 -20.07 6.28
C GLY A 303 25.11 -20.03 4.75
N SER A 304 25.61 -21.09 4.13
CA SER A 304 25.66 -21.21 2.67
C SER A 304 24.26 -21.21 2.04
N ILE A 305 23.30 -21.93 2.63
CA ILE A 305 21.90 -21.97 2.14
C ILE A 305 21.29 -20.57 2.19
N VAL A 306 21.42 -19.89 3.33
CA VAL A 306 20.89 -18.53 3.52
C VAL A 306 21.51 -17.55 2.52
N ARG A 307 22.83 -17.63 2.30
CA ARG A 307 23.53 -16.77 1.31
C ARG A 307 22.96 -16.98 -0.08
N VAL A 308 22.89 -18.23 -0.55
CA VAL A 308 22.37 -18.55 -1.89
C VAL A 308 20.92 -18.06 -2.06
N ALA A 309 20.06 -18.31 -1.07
CA ALA A 309 18.67 -17.88 -1.11
C ALA A 309 18.53 -16.35 -1.10
N SER A 310 19.34 -15.64 -0.31
CA SER A 310 19.34 -14.17 -0.28
C SER A 310 19.81 -13.55 -1.59
N MET A 311 20.86 -14.09 -2.20
CA MET A 311 21.37 -13.64 -3.50
C MET A 311 20.32 -13.89 -4.59
N GLU A 312 19.64 -15.03 -4.56
CA GLU A 312 18.59 -15.31 -5.53
C GLU A 312 17.41 -14.37 -5.37
N ALA A 313 16.94 -14.13 -4.14
CA ALA A 313 15.89 -13.15 -3.88
C ALA A 313 16.29 -11.74 -4.37
N ALA A 314 17.55 -11.33 -4.18
CA ALA A 314 18.06 -10.05 -4.65
C ALA A 314 18.08 -9.96 -6.19
N ARG A 315 18.59 -10.98 -6.88
CA ARG A 315 18.58 -11.02 -8.37
C ARG A 315 17.17 -10.95 -8.91
N GLN A 316 16.28 -11.74 -8.33
CA GLN A 316 14.88 -11.80 -8.72
C GLN A 316 14.21 -10.44 -8.50
N LEU A 317 14.42 -9.79 -7.37
CA LEU A 317 13.93 -8.42 -7.13
C LEU A 317 14.44 -7.41 -8.17
N LEU A 318 15.76 -7.40 -8.41
CA LEU A 318 16.39 -6.48 -9.37
C LEU A 318 15.92 -6.70 -10.81
N ARG A 319 15.66 -7.95 -11.23
CA ARG A 319 15.10 -8.22 -12.55
C ARG A 319 13.72 -7.56 -12.75
N ARG A 320 12.84 -7.61 -11.74
CA ARG A 320 11.51 -6.95 -11.81
C ARG A 320 11.64 -5.44 -11.80
N TYR A 321 12.55 -4.93 -10.98
CA TYR A 321 12.88 -3.51 -10.97
C TYR A 321 13.30 -3.04 -12.37
N LEU A 322 14.23 -3.76 -13.02
CA LEU A 322 14.68 -3.42 -14.37
C LEU A 322 13.56 -3.55 -15.42
N SER A 323 12.69 -4.55 -15.32
CA SER A 323 11.50 -4.68 -16.19
C SER A 323 10.52 -3.53 -16.03
N LEU A 324 10.36 -2.96 -14.83
CA LEU A 324 9.53 -1.75 -14.63
C LEU A 324 10.15 -0.49 -15.27
N HIS A 325 11.46 -0.49 -15.51
CA HIS A 325 12.23 0.67 -15.99
C HIS A 325 12.78 0.48 -17.42
N SER A 326 12.37 -0.56 -18.15
CA SER A 326 12.94 -0.90 -19.47
C SER A 326 12.49 0.03 -20.61
N ASP A 327 11.38 0.75 -20.46
CA ASP A 327 10.81 1.63 -21.50
C ASP A 327 11.09 3.12 -21.23
N ALA A 328 12.38 3.47 -21.18
CA ALA A 328 12.90 4.81 -20.90
C ALA A 328 12.80 5.83 -22.06
N GLU A 329 11.87 5.69 -23.00
CA GLU A 329 11.63 6.69 -24.06
C GLU A 329 10.57 7.74 -23.70
N GLY A 330 10.01 7.70 -22.48
CA GLY A 330 9.18 8.76 -21.92
C GLY A 330 9.35 8.87 -20.41
N LEU A 331 8.94 9.99 -19.81
CA LEU A 331 8.84 10.10 -18.34
C LEU A 331 7.95 8.95 -17.84
N SER A 332 8.53 8.01 -17.12
CA SER A 332 7.78 6.95 -16.43
C SER A 332 6.81 7.66 -15.47
N PRO A 333 5.48 7.52 -15.61
CA PRO A 333 4.56 8.35 -14.83
C PRO A 333 4.44 7.95 -13.34
N SER A 334 5.46 7.30 -12.77
CA SER A 334 5.46 6.76 -11.41
C SER A 334 6.86 6.28 -11.01
N GLU A 335 7.80 7.20 -10.76
CA GLU A 335 9.01 6.87 -9.99
C GLU A 335 8.60 6.63 -8.53
N CYS A 336 8.30 5.39 -8.18
CA CYS A 336 8.02 5.02 -6.80
C CYS A 336 9.34 4.89 -6.04
N LYS A 337 9.75 5.92 -5.29
CA LYS A 337 11.03 5.91 -4.55
C LYS A 337 11.15 4.78 -3.54
N LEU A 338 10.01 4.23 -3.08
CA LEU A 338 10.01 3.02 -2.26
C LEU A 338 10.60 1.83 -3.04
N VAL A 339 10.21 1.65 -4.30
CA VAL A 339 10.72 0.59 -5.18
C VAL A 339 12.22 0.78 -5.45
N ASP A 340 12.68 2.02 -5.63
CA ASP A 340 14.10 2.34 -5.76
C ASP A 340 14.89 1.90 -4.52
N PHE A 341 14.36 2.14 -3.32
CA PHE A 341 14.99 1.69 -2.09
C PHE A 341 15.02 0.16 -1.97
N MET A 342 13.96 -0.53 -2.42
CA MET A 342 13.96 -2.00 -2.46
C MET A 342 15.05 -2.52 -3.39
N ALA A 343 15.19 -1.92 -4.58
CA ALA A 343 16.23 -2.26 -5.54
C ALA A 343 17.63 -1.98 -4.99
N PHE A 344 17.82 -0.82 -4.35
CA PHE A 344 19.07 -0.48 -3.66
C PHE A 344 19.42 -1.53 -2.60
N THR A 345 18.45 -1.95 -1.77
CA THR A 345 18.64 -3.01 -0.78
C THR A 345 19.09 -4.32 -1.44
N GLY A 346 18.42 -4.72 -2.53
CA GLY A 346 18.80 -5.92 -3.29
C GLY A 346 20.21 -5.82 -3.88
N ALA A 347 20.60 -4.67 -4.42
CA ALA A 347 21.93 -4.44 -4.95
C ALA A 347 23.01 -4.56 -3.86
N ILE A 348 22.78 -3.99 -2.67
CA ILE A 348 23.68 -4.14 -1.53
C ILE A 348 23.85 -5.61 -1.13
N VAL A 349 22.76 -6.38 -1.07
CA VAL A 349 22.82 -7.82 -0.74
C VAL A 349 23.66 -8.62 -1.74
N LEU A 350 23.73 -8.21 -3.01
CA LEU A 350 24.59 -8.86 -4.00
C LEU A 350 26.07 -8.46 -3.91
N LEU A 351 26.37 -7.33 -3.25
CA LEU A 351 27.73 -6.83 -3.06
C LEU A 351 28.39 -7.37 -1.78
N LEU A 352 27.57 -7.73 -0.79
CA LEU A 352 27.98 -8.47 0.41
C LEU A 352 28.28 -9.93 0.06
#